data_AF-A0A6J0SEY1-F1
#
_entry.id   AF-A0A6J0SEY1-F1
#
_cell.length_a   1.000
_cell.length_b   1.000
_cell.length_c   1.000
_cell.angle_alpha   90.00
_cell.angle_beta   90.00
_cell.angle_gamma   90.00
#
_symmetry.space_group_name_H-M   'P 1'
#
loop_
_entity.id
_entity.type
_entity.pdbx_description
1 polymer ?
#
loop_
_entity_poly.entity_id
_entity_poly.type
_entity_poly.pdbx_seq_one_letter_code
_entity_poly.pdbx_strand_id
1 'polypeptide(L)'
;MFEYKPSAPVTIIQGSPLESWKEERTRSEEDNELNLPGLAAAYATILRALGEDPQRPGLLKTPWRAATAMQFFTKGYQETITDVLNDAIFDEDHDEMVIVKDIDMFSMCEHHLVPFVGKVTLINSPQPPLSFLRKQKAEVQGSKL
;
A
#
# COMPACT_ATOMS: atom_id res chain seq x y z
N MET A 1 -33.17 -24.34 -24.07
CA MET A 1 -32.15 -23.85 -25.02
C MET A 1 -31.90 -22.40 -24.64
N PHE A 2 -30.90 -22.14 -23.80
CA PHE A 2 -30.55 -20.80 -23.36
C PHE A 2 -29.22 -20.45 -24.02
N GLU A 3 -29.27 -19.51 -24.97
CA GLU A 3 -28.10 -19.01 -25.69
C GLU A 3 -27.20 -18.23 -24.72
N TYR A 4 -25.96 -18.71 -24.57
CA TYR A 4 -24.89 -17.98 -23.91
C TYR A 4 -24.42 -16.85 -24.84
N LYS A 5 -24.69 -15.60 -24.48
CA LYS A 5 -24.10 -14.44 -25.15
C LYS A 5 -22.74 -14.12 -24.51
N PRO A 6 -21.63 -14.15 -25.26
CA PRO A 6 -20.34 -13.74 -24.72
C PRO A 6 -20.35 -12.24 -24.42
N SER A 7 -20.08 -11.88 -23.17
CA SER A 7 -19.80 -10.50 -22.76
C SER A 7 -18.52 -10.03 -23.43
N ALA A 8 -18.61 -8.88 -24.10
CA ALA A 8 -17.59 -7.96 -24.65
C ALA A 8 -16.15 -8.46 -24.86
N PRO A 9 -15.51 -8.11 -26.00
CA PRO A 9 -14.10 -8.46 -26.23
C PRO A 9 -13.23 -7.88 -25.11
N VAL A 10 -12.40 -8.74 -24.52
CA VAL A 10 -11.31 -8.32 -23.65
C VAL A 10 -10.38 -7.45 -24.50
N THR A 11 -10.43 -6.14 -24.30
CA THR A 11 -9.48 -5.21 -24.91
C THR A 11 -8.10 -5.58 -24.40
N ILE A 12 -7.30 -6.20 -25.26
CA ILE A 12 -5.86 -6.34 -25.02
C ILE A 12 -5.31 -4.92 -25.05
N ILE A 13 -4.85 -4.44 -23.89
CA ILE A 13 -4.14 -3.16 -23.79
C ILE A 13 -2.79 -3.36 -24.49
N GLN A 14 -2.77 -3.16 -25.81
CA GLN A 14 -1.54 -3.01 -26.58
C GLN A 14 -1.03 -1.57 -26.38
N GLY A 15 -0.36 -1.35 -25.26
CA GLY A 15 0.40 -0.14 -24.97
C GLY A 15 1.54 -0.53 -24.04
N SER A 16 2.72 0.05 -24.21
CA SER A 16 3.80 -0.17 -23.25
C SER A 16 3.25 0.23 -21.86
N PRO A 17 3.29 -0.65 -20.83
CA PRO A 17 2.61 -0.37 -19.57
C PRO A 17 3.11 0.91 -18.90
N LEU A 18 4.33 1.38 -19.20
CA LEU A 18 4.98 2.49 -18.51
C LEU A 18 4.50 3.89 -18.92
N GLU A 19 3.95 4.09 -20.11
CA GLU A 19 3.50 5.44 -20.51
C GLU A 19 2.26 5.92 -19.73
N SER A 20 1.50 5.00 -19.13
CA SER A 20 0.26 5.30 -18.41
C SER A 20 0.44 5.69 -16.93
N TRP A 21 1.61 5.45 -16.32
CA TRP A 21 1.83 5.64 -14.87
C TRP A 21 2.65 6.89 -14.54
N LYS A 22 2.43 8.00 -15.25
CA LYS A 22 2.94 9.30 -14.80
C LYS A 22 2.06 9.82 -13.66
N GLU A 23 2.17 9.21 -12.49
CA GLU A 23 1.60 9.76 -11.26
C GLU A 23 2.51 10.87 -10.72
N GLU A 24 1.90 12.02 -10.48
CA GLU A 24 2.56 13.16 -9.85
C GLU A 24 2.71 12.88 -8.35
N ARG A 25 3.87 13.20 -7.77
CA ARG A 25 4.10 13.09 -6.33
C ARG A 25 3.17 14.07 -5.62
N THR A 26 2.38 13.58 -4.66
CA THR A 26 1.44 14.44 -3.91
C THR A 26 2.08 15.07 -2.67
N ARG A 27 3.30 14.64 -2.29
CA ARG A 27 4.05 15.14 -1.14
C ARG A 27 5.55 15.06 -1.39
N SER A 28 6.32 16.04 -0.89
CA SER A 28 7.78 16.07 -0.92
C SER A 28 8.42 15.94 0.48
N GLU A 29 9.75 15.83 0.54
CA GLU A 29 10.49 15.85 1.81
C GLU A 29 10.40 17.23 2.50
N GLU A 30 10.47 18.32 1.73
CA GLU A 30 10.28 19.68 2.26
C GLU A 30 8.90 19.84 2.91
N ASP A 31 7.85 19.30 2.27
CA ASP A 31 6.51 19.27 2.86
C ASP A 31 6.49 18.52 4.20
N ASN A 32 7.25 17.43 4.35
CA ASN A 32 7.30 16.71 5.61
C ASN A 32 7.90 17.57 6.73
N GLU A 33 9.00 18.27 6.44
CA GLU A 33 9.67 19.11 7.42
C GLU A 33 8.78 20.28 7.85
N LEU A 34 8.11 20.92 6.89
CA LEU A 34 7.18 22.02 7.14
C LEU A 34 5.95 21.56 7.95
N ASN A 35 5.43 20.36 7.69
CA ASN A 35 4.22 19.85 8.34
C ASN A 35 4.49 19.17 9.69
N LEU A 36 5.72 18.72 9.97
CA LEU A 36 6.05 17.96 11.17
C LEU A 36 5.68 18.69 12.47
N PRO A 37 5.96 20.00 12.66
CA PRO A 37 5.54 20.72 13.85
C PRO A 37 4.00 20.78 14.00
N GLY A 38 3.27 20.94 12.90
CA GLY A 38 1.81 20.96 12.89
C GLY A 38 1.21 19.62 13.30
N LEU A 39 1.73 18.51 12.76
CA LEU A 39 1.35 17.16 13.14
C LEU A 39 1.67 16.87 14.62
N ALA A 40 2.84 17.27 15.10
CA ALA A 40 3.21 17.11 16.51
C ALA A 40 2.24 17.90 17.42
N ALA A 41 1.87 19.12 17.05
CA ALA A 41 0.86 19.89 17.80
C ALA A 41 -0.51 19.19 17.82
N ALA A 42 -0.94 18.58 16.71
CA ALA A 42 -2.17 17.80 16.64
C ALA A 42 -2.13 16.58 17.57
N TYR A 43 -1.04 15.79 17.55
CA TYR A 43 -0.89 14.66 18.47
C TYR A 43 -0.84 15.08 19.94
N ALA A 44 -0.20 16.21 20.27
CA ALA A 44 -0.25 16.75 21.63
C ALA A 44 -1.68 17.12 22.04
N THR A 45 -2.49 17.61 21.10
CA THR A 45 -3.91 17.92 21.32
C THR A 45 -4.73 16.66 21.56
N ILE A 46 -4.51 15.61 20.76
CA ILE A 46 -5.14 14.29 20.95
C ILE A 46 -4.83 13.73 22.35
N LEU A 47 -3.57 13.77 22.79
CA LEU A 47 -3.19 13.29 24.12
C LEU A 47 -3.97 14.00 25.23
N ARG A 48 -4.07 15.33 25.17
CA ARG A 48 -4.85 16.10 26.15
C ARG A 48 -6.34 15.75 26.09
N ALA A 49 -6.90 15.59 24.89
CA ALA A 49 -8.30 15.24 24.69
C ALA A 49 -8.65 13.84 25.24
N LEU A 50 -7.67 12.94 25.28
CA LEU A 50 -7.78 11.62 25.90
C LEU A 50 -7.61 11.65 27.44
N GLY A 51 -7.35 12.82 28.04
CA GLY A 51 -7.13 12.96 29.47
C GLY A 51 -5.70 12.66 29.95
N GLU A 52 -4.75 12.48 29.02
CA GLU A 52 -3.34 12.30 29.35
C GLU A 52 -2.65 13.63 29.67
N ASP A 53 -1.61 13.59 30.49
CA ASP A 53 -0.69 14.72 30.73
C ASP A 53 0.51 14.65 29.77
N PRO A 54 0.61 15.51 28.74
CA PRO A 54 1.73 15.51 27.82
C PRO A 54 3.08 15.89 28.47
N GLN A 55 3.07 16.48 29.67
CA GLN A 55 4.29 16.86 30.40
C GLN A 55 4.92 15.68 31.16
N ARG A 56 4.23 14.54 31.28
CA ARG A 56 4.80 13.38 31.96
C ARG A 56 6.02 12.84 31.20
N PRO A 57 7.07 12.33 31.88
CA PRO A 57 8.33 11.93 31.24
C PRO A 57 8.18 10.99 30.04
N GLY A 58 7.20 10.08 30.08
CA GLY A 58 6.92 9.13 28.99
C GLY A 58 6.28 9.75 27.73
N LEU A 59 5.66 10.93 27.84
CA LEU A 59 4.92 11.58 26.75
C LEU A 59 5.59 12.83 26.17
N LEU A 60 6.60 13.39 26.82
CA LEU A 60 7.28 14.61 26.35
C LEU A 60 7.68 14.56 24.86
N LYS A 61 8.16 13.40 24.40
CA LYS A 61 8.55 13.18 23.00
C LYS A 61 7.49 12.46 22.16
N THR A 62 6.37 12.03 22.75
CA THR A 62 5.32 11.28 22.02
C THR A 62 4.74 12.06 20.86
N PRO A 63 4.41 13.37 20.96
CA PRO A 63 3.83 14.09 19.84
C PRO A 63 4.72 14.07 18.59
N TRP A 64 6.02 14.28 18.77
CA TRP A 64 7.01 14.21 17.68
C TRP A 64 7.17 12.79 17.15
N ARG A 65 7.31 11.78 18.02
CA ARG A 65 7.42 10.37 17.61
C ARG A 65 6.19 9.92 16.81
N ALA A 66 4.99 10.30 17.24
CA ALA A 66 3.75 9.95 16.58
C ALA A 66 3.63 10.65 15.21
N ALA A 67 3.99 11.93 15.13
CA ALA A 67 4.02 12.67 13.87
C ALA A 67 4.98 12.05 12.85
N THR A 68 6.22 11.76 13.26
CA THR A 68 7.21 11.09 12.42
C THR A 68 6.76 9.69 11.98
N ALA A 69 6.19 8.90 12.90
CA ALA A 69 5.66 7.57 12.58
C ALA A 69 4.53 7.65 11.53
N MET A 70 3.61 8.61 11.65
CA MET A 70 2.53 8.79 10.69
C MET A 70 3.05 9.21 9.30
N GLN A 71 4.04 10.10 9.25
CA GLN A 71 4.70 10.45 7.99
C GLN A 71 5.37 9.23 7.34
N PHE A 72 5.98 8.35 8.13
CA PHE A 72 6.57 7.11 7.63
C PHE A 72 5.50 6.13 7.10
N PHE A 73 4.41 5.91 7.84
CA PHE A 73 3.33 5.02 7.40
C PHE A 73 2.65 5.50 6.11
N THR A 74 2.74 6.79 5.82
CA THR A 74 2.17 7.43 4.62
C THR A 74 3.24 7.87 3.62
N LYS A 75 4.47 7.34 3.71
CA LYS A 75 5.58 7.76 2.85
C LYS A 75 5.37 7.48 1.36
N GLY A 76 4.53 6.50 1.02
CA GLY A 76 4.23 6.12 -0.35
C GLY A 76 3.66 7.25 -1.21
N TYR A 77 3.06 8.29 -0.62
CA TYR A 77 2.60 9.48 -1.36
C TYR A 77 3.73 10.31 -2.00
N GLN A 78 4.97 10.07 -1.59
CA GLN A 78 6.17 10.73 -2.11
C GLN A 78 6.90 9.88 -3.16
N GLU A 79 6.54 8.60 -3.28
CA GLU A 79 7.23 7.63 -4.12
C GLU A 79 6.47 7.51 -5.46
N THR A 80 7.20 7.36 -6.56
CA THR A 80 6.60 7.04 -7.86
C THR A 80 7.03 5.64 -8.27
N ILE A 81 6.16 4.95 -9.02
CA ILE A 81 6.45 3.61 -9.55
C ILE A 81 7.75 3.63 -10.37
N THR A 82 7.96 4.69 -11.16
CA THR A 82 9.16 4.86 -12.00
C THR A 82 10.44 4.88 -11.18
N ASP A 83 10.48 5.63 -10.07
CA ASP A 83 11.68 5.69 -9.21
C ASP A 83 11.94 4.34 -8.51
N VAL A 84 10.88 3.63 -8.14
CA VAL A 84 10.98 2.34 -7.44
C VAL A 84 11.44 1.23 -8.39
N LEU A 85 10.98 1.23 -9.65
CA LEU A 85 11.35 0.23 -10.65
C LEU A 85 12.81 0.36 -11.11
N ASN A 86 13.38 1.57 -11.09
CA ASN A 86 14.80 1.84 -11.38
C ASN A 86 15.37 1.04 -12.57
N ASP A 87 14.66 1.06 -13.71
CA ASP A 87 14.99 0.35 -14.94
C ASP A 87 15.21 -1.18 -14.81
N ALA A 88 14.72 -1.81 -13.73
CA ALA A 88 14.84 -3.24 -13.47
C ALA A 88 13.87 -4.09 -14.31
N ILE A 89 13.72 -3.76 -15.59
CA ILE A 89 12.95 -4.52 -16.57
C ILE A 89 13.96 -5.31 -17.38
N PHE A 90 14.06 -6.61 -17.09
CA PHE A 90 14.90 -7.53 -17.86
C PHE A 90 14.02 -8.20 -18.91
N ASP A 91 14.37 -8.00 -20.17
CA ASP A 91 13.71 -8.64 -21.31
C ASP A 91 14.34 -10.03 -21.51
N GLU A 92 13.97 -10.96 -20.63
CA GLU A 92 14.30 -12.38 -20.78
C GLU A 92 13.10 -13.10 -21.38
N ASP A 93 13.29 -13.71 -22.55
CA ASP A 93 12.33 -14.55 -23.28
C ASP A 93 12.05 -15.86 -22.50
N HIS A 94 11.43 -15.73 -21.33
CA HIS A 94 11.03 -16.83 -20.47
C HIS A 94 9.50 -16.82 -20.30
N ASP A 95 8.82 -17.74 -20.99
CA ASP A 95 7.37 -17.97 -20.91
C ASP A 95 6.91 -18.64 -19.58
N GLU A 96 7.76 -18.63 -18.56
CA GLU A 96 7.51 -19.31 -17.29
C GLU A 96 6.74 -18.41 -16.30
N MET A 97 5.82 -19.04 -15.55
CA MET A 97 5.07 -18.33 -14.51
C MET A 97 5.96 -17.98 -13.32
N VAL A 98 6.11 -16.69 -13.04
CA VAL A 98 6.82 -16.20 -11.85
C VAL A 98 5.83 -15.91 -10.74
N ILE A 99 6.06 -16.49 -9.56
CA ILE A 99 5.26 -16.22 -8.36
C ILE A 99 6.18 -15.76 -7.23
N VAL A 100 5.91 -14.56 -6.70
CA VAL A 100 6.54 -14.04 -5.48
C VAL A 100 5.52 -14.11 -4.35
N LYS A 101 5.73 -14.97 -3.36
CA LYS A 101 4.81 -15.18 -2.24
C LYS A 101 5.33 -14.54 -0.96
N ASP A 102 4.42 -14.42 0.00
CA ASP A 102 4.71 -14.08 1.39
C ASP A 102 5.40 -12.73 1.61
N ILE A 103 5.16 -11.76 0.71
CA ILE A 103 5.62 -10.38 0.88
C ILE A 103 4.86 -9.75 2.04
N ASP A 104 5.58 -9.34 3.08
CA ASP A 104 4.98 -8.63 4.21
C ASP A 104 4.48 -7.26 3.79
N MET A 105 3.19 -7.01 4.03
CA MET A 105 2.52 -5.75 3.74
C MET A 105 2.07 -5.11 5.04
N PHE A 106 2.42 -3.83 5.19
CA PHE A 106 1.94 -2.96 6.26
C PHE A 106 1.25 -1.76 5.62
N SER A 107 0.02 -1.46 6.04
CA SER A 107 -0.72 -0.30 5.55
C SER A 107 -1.63 0.25 6.63
N MET A 108 -2.31 1.35 6.32
CA MET A 108 -3.16 2.10 7.24
C MET A 108 -4.60 2.09 6.72
N CYS A 109 -5.55 1.73 7.58
CA CYS A 109 -6.97 1.84 7.24
C CYS A 109 -7.37 3.32 7.27
N GLU A 110 -7.75 3.89 6.14
CA GLU A 110 -8.14 5.31 6.02
C GLU A 110 -9.33 5.70 6.90
N HIS A 111 -10.26 4.76 7.15
CA HIS A 111 -11.46 5.00 7.94
C HIS A 111 -11.19 5.22 9.43
N HIS A 112 -10.10 4.62 9.95
CA HIS A 112 -9.84 4.58 11.39
C HIS A 112 -8.43 5.03 11.77
N LEU A 113 -7.54 5.16 10.78
CA LEU A 113 -6.11 5.38 10.95
C LEU A 113 -5.46 4.34 11.86
N VAL A 114 -5.90 3.08 11.72
CA VAL A 114 -5.33 1.92 12.42
C VAL A 114 -4.57 1.05 11.42
N PRO A 115 -3.36 0.57 11.76
CA PRO A 115 -2.61 -0.31 10.88
C PRO A 115 -3.33 -1.63 10.60
N PHE A 116 -3.22 -2.14 9.38
CA PHE A 116 -3.48 -3.54 9.07
C PHE A 116 -2.24 -4.17 8.44
N VAL A 117 -2.00 -5.43 8.80
CA VAL A 117 -0.81 -6.18 8.41
C VAL A 117 -1.27 -7.46 7.71
N GLY A 118 -0.61 -7.81 6.63
CA GLY A 118 -0.95 -8.99 5.85
C GLY A 118 0.19 -9.48 4.98
N LYS A 119 -0.09 -10.50 4.18
CA LYS A 119 0.83 -11.03 3.18
C LYS A 119 0.25 -10.84 1.79
N VAL A 120 1.09 -10.37 0.87
CA VAL A 120 0.74 -10.22 -0.54
C VAL A 120 1.52 -11.24 -1.35
N THR A 121 0.85 -11.79 -2.36
CA THR A 121 1.46 -12.66 -3.37
C THR A 121 1.30 -12.02 -4.72
N LEU A 122 2.42 -11.82 -5.43
CA LEU A 122 2.46 -11.31 -6.79
C LEU A 122 2.63 -12.48 -7.77
N ILE A 123 1.84 -12.48 -8.84
CA ILE A 123 1.89 -13.48 -9.89
C ILE A 123 2.01 -12.75 -11.22
N ASN A 124 3.09 -13.02 -11.96
CA ASN A 124 3.21 -12.59 -13.34
C ASN A 124 2.72 -13.73 -14.24
N SER A 125 1.42 -13.73 -14.56
CA SER A 125 0.82 -14.71 -15.47
C SER A 125 -0.43 -14.14 -16.16
N PRO A 126 -0.62 -14.40 -17.46
CA PRO A 126 -1.86 -14.03 -18.16
C PRO A 126 -3.09 -14.82 -17.67
N GLN A 127 -2.92 -15.96 -17.00
CA GLN A 127 -4.00 -16.78 -16.42
C GLN A 127 -3.55 -17.40 -15.08
N PRO A 128 -3.95 -16.85 -13.91
CA PRO A 128 -3.59 -17.46 -12.64
C PRO A 128 -4.25 -18.84 -12.48
N PRO A 129 -3.52 -19.87 -12.01
CA PRO A 129 -4.06 -21.23 -11.96
C PRO A 129 -5.21 -21.32 -10.95
N LEU A 130 -6.32 -21.98 -11.34
CA LEU A 130 -7.53 -22.13 -10.52
C LEU A 130 -7.27 -22.71 -9.10
N SER A 131 -6.23 -23.52 -8.95
CA SER A 131 -5.79 -24.08 -7.66
C SER A 131 -5.26 -23.00 -6.70
N PHE A 132 -4.65 -21.94 -7.23
CA PHE A 132 -4.19 -20.80 -6.45
C PHE A 132 -5.36 -19.93 -5.98
N LEU A 133 -6.31 -19.63 -6.88
CA LEU A 133 -7.52 -18.86 -6.55
C LEU A 133 -8.37 -19.53 -5.45
N ARG A 134 -8.45 -20.87 -5.45
CA ARG A 134 -9.15 -21.63 -4.40
C ARG A 134 -8.45 -21.55 -3.03
N LYS A 135 -7.12 -21.55 -2.99
CA LYS A 135 -6.36 -21.44 -1.73
C LYS A 135 -6.47 -20.04 -1.13
N GLN A 136 -6.34 -18.98 -1.93
CA GLN A 136 -6.53 -17.62 -1.41
C GLN A 136 -7.95 -17.39 -0.88
N LYS A 137 -8.96 -17.91 -1.56
CA LYS A 137 -10.35 -17.81 -1.08
C LYS A 137 -10.54 -18.49 0.28
N ALA A 138 -9.89 -19.63 0.51
CA ALA A 138 -9.93 -20.35 1.78
C ALA A 138 -9.19 -19.60 2.90
N GLU A 139 -8.04 -18.99 2.59
CA GLU A 139 -7.22 -18.24 3.55
C GLU A 139 -7.89 -16.93 3.99
N VAL A 140 -8.51 -16.19 3.05
CA VAL A 140 -9.28 -14.98 3.37
C VAL A 140 -10.54 -15.30 4.19
N GLN A 141 -11.19 -16.46 3.96
CA GLN A 141 -12.37 -16.87 4.72
C GLN A 141 -12.03 -17.49 6.09
N GLY A 142 -10.81 -17.99 6.30
CA GLY A 142 -10.35 -18.53 7.58
C GLY A 142 -10.02 -17.49 8.65
N SER A 143 -9.85 -16.22 8.25
CA SER A 143 -9.51 -15.09 9.15
C SER A 143 -10.72 -14.36 9.75
N LYS A 144 -11.94 -14.90 9.57
CA LYS A 144 -13.14 -14.47 10.31
C LYS A 144 -13.48 -15.49 11.40
N LEU A 145 -12.75 -15.43 12.51
CA LEU A 145 -13.19 -15.87 13.84
C LEU A 145 -12.67 -14.88 14.88
#